data_AF-A0A1F2S6W5-F1
#
_entry.id   AF-A0A1F2S6W5-F1
#
_cell.length_a   1.000
_cell.length_b   1.000
_cell.length_c   1.000
_cell.angle_alpha   90.00
_cell.angle_beta   90.00
_cell.angle_gamma   90.00
#
_symmetry.space_group_name_H-M   'P 1'
#
loop_
_entity.id
_entity.type
_entity.pdbx_description
1 polymer ?
#
loop_
_entity_poly.entity_id
_entity_poly.type
_entity_poly.pdbx_seq_one_letter_code
_entity_poly.pdbx_strand_id
1 'polypeptide(L)'
;MILKDVLQTLEDPSAPPGDLSAVLIQLSAEYSRKTDAFVSVLARKADTWVKLRADRESDKQADKAWDATLEGRLETSLRLELKSLEKLMSAIKAHLRVKETEARNQF
;
A
#
# COMPACT_ATOMS: atom_id res chain seq x y z
N MET A 1 15.09 5.15 7.30
CA MET A 1 14.36 6.41 7.05
C MET A 1 12.95 6.26 7.58
N ILE A 2 12.50 7.18 8.43
CA ILE A 2 11.18 7.10 9.09
C ILE A 2 10.12 7.56 8.08
N LEU A 3 8.89 7.02 8.12
CA LEU A 3 7.79 7.41 7.20
C LEU A 3 7.60 8.94 7.10
N LYS A 4 7.91 9.65 8.19
CA LYS A 4 7.91 11.11 8.28
C LYS A 4 8.87 11.77 7.28
N ASP A 5 10.08 11.22 7.13
CA ASP A 5 11.09 11.78 6.23
C ASP A 5 10.67 11.60 4.76
N VAL A 6 10.03 10.46 4.45
CA VAL A 6 9.44 10.20 3.11
C VAL A 6 8.37 11.23 2.80
N LEU A 7 7.42 11.44 3.72
CA LEU A 7 6.34 12.40 3.50
C LEU A 7 6.87 13.82 3.33
N GLN A 8 7.88 14.20 4.12
CA GLN A 8 8.51 15.52 3.99
C GLN A 8 9.16 15.73 2.61
N THR A 9 9.84 14.71 2.05
CA THR A 9 10.38 14.79 0.67
C THR A 9 9.27 14.90 -0.37
N LEU A 10 8.11 14.27 -0.14
CA LEU A 10 6.97 14.31 -1.08
C LEU A 10 6.18 15.62 -1.00
N GLU A 11 6.18 16.26 0.15
CA GLU A 11 5.56 17.57 0.36
C GLU A 11 6.42 18.72 -0.22
N ASP A 12 7.71 18.47 -0.47
CA ASP A 12 8.61 19.46 -1.08
C ASP A 12 8.55 19.42 -2.62
N PRO A 13 7.94 20.41 -3.29
CA PRO A 13 7.90 20.45 -4.76
C PRO A 13 9.29 20.65 -5.38
N SER A 14 10.23 21.21 -4.63
CA SER A 14 11.61 21.45 -5.07
C SER A 14 12.51 20.22 -4.94
N ALA A 15 12.01 19.12 -4.35
CA ALA A 15 12.75 17.88 -4.15
C ALA A 15 13.51 17.45 -5.42
N PRO A 16 14.82 17.15 -5.31
CA PRO A 16 15.62 16.68 -6.43
C PRO A 16 15.09 15.38 -7.03
N PRO A 17 15.21 15.17 -8.36
CA PRO A 17 14.81 13.91 -9.00
C PRO A 17 15.48 12.66 -8.40
N GLY A 18 16.73 12.78 -7.96
CA GLY A 18 17.47 11.69 -7.31
C GLY A 18 16.81 11.24 -6.00
N ASP A 19 16.42 12.19 -5.16
CA ASP A 19 15.78 11.91 -3.87
C ASP A 19 14.40 11.29 -4.07
N LEU A 20 13.61 11.83 -5.00
CA LEU A 20 12.31 11.27 -5.38
C LEU A 20 12.44 9.84 -5.90
N SER A 21 13.47 9.55 -6.70
CA SER A 21 13.76 8.19 -7.18
C SER A 21 14.12 7.24 -6.05
N ALA A 22 14.98 7.67 -5.11
CA ALA A 22 15.34 6.88 -3.93
C ALA A 22 14.12 6.55 -3.06
N VAL A 23 13.24 7.54 -2.84
CA VAL A 23 11.96 7.34 -2.14
C VAL A 23 11.07 6.34 -2.89
N LEU A 24 10.97 6.44 -4.22
CA LEU A 24 10.18 5.52 -5.03
C LEU A 24 10.65 4.06 -4.90
N ILE A 25 11.96 3.82 -4.86
CA ILE A 25 12.54 2.49 -4.66
C ILE A 25 12.15 1.95 -3.28
N GLN A 26 12.24 2.78 -2.24
CA GLN A 26 11.88 2.38 -0.86
C GLN A 26 10.40 2.04 -0.75
N LEU A 27 9.51 2.87 -1.31
CA LEU A 27 8.07 2.61 -1.32
C LEU A 27 7.74 1.33 -2.11
N SER A 28 8.44 1.07 -3.21
CA SER A 28 8.27 -0.17 -3.98
C SER A 28 8.65 -1.41 -3.17
N ALA A 29 9.76 -1.34 -2.41
CA ALA A 29 10.18 -2.43 -1.54
C ALA A 29 9.19 -2.66 -0.39
N GLU A 30 8.66 -1.60 0.21
CA GLU A 30 7.64 -1.71 1.26
C GLU A 30 6.31 -2.26 0.71
N TYR A 31 5.91 -1.83 -0.48
CA TYR A 31 4.74 -2.38 -1.17
C TYR A 31 4.87 -3.88 -1.37
N SER A 32 6.04 -4.35 -1.81
CA SER A 32 6.32 -5.79 -1.95
C SER A 32 6.18 -6.53 -0.62
N ARG A 33 6.82 -6.04 0.44
CA ARG A 33 6.74 -6.68 1.77
C ARG A 33 5.31 -6.75 2.30
N LYS A 34 4.55 -5.67 2.18
CA LYS A 34 3.13 -5.64 2.60
C LYS A 34 2.26 -6.52 1.73
N THR A 35 2.60 -6.69 0.46
CA THR A 35 1.91 -7.62 -0.44
C THR A 35 2.10 -9.06 0.04
N ASP A 36 3.31 -9.47 0.41
CA ASP A 36 3.57 -10.81 0.95
C ASP A 36 2.79 -11.08 2.25
N ALA A 37 2.76 -10.08 3.14
CA ALA A 37 1.96 -10.13 4.36
C ALA A 37 0.46 -10.25 4.05
N PHE A 38 -0.04 -9.49 3.07
CA PHE A 38 -1.44 -9.51 2.67
C PHE A 38 -1.84 -10.85 2.05
N VAL A 39 -1.00 -11.41 1.18
CA VAL A 39 -1.17 -12.76 0.63
C VAL A 39 -1.26 -13.80 1.74
N SER A 40 -0.40 -13.70 2.75
CA SER A 40 -0.43 -14.62 3.90
C SER A 40 -1.75 -14.54 4.67
N VAL A 41 -2.31 -13.34 4.85
CA VAL A 41 -3.62 -13.15 5.51
C VAL A 41 -4.76 -13.71 4.64
N LEU A 42 -4.72 -13.49 3.33
CA LEU A 42 -5.73 -14.03 2.41
C LEU A 42 -5.74 -15.56 2.37
N ALA A 43 -4.56 -16.20 2.45
CA ALA A 43 -4.45 -17.64 2.54
C ALA A 43 -5.14 -18.17 3.82
N ARG A 44 -4.85 -17.56 4.97
CA ARG A 44 -5.50 -17.93 6.24
C ARG A 44 -6.99 -17.65 6.27
N LYS A 45 -7.43 -16.57 5.59
CA LYS A 45 -8.85 -16.29 5.38
C LYS A 45 -9.52 -17.44 4.66
N ALA A 46 -8.95 -17.94 3.57
CA ALA A 46 -9.52 -19.06 2.82
C ALA A 46 -9.73 -20.30 3.73
N ASP A 47 -8.74 -20.62 4.57
CA ASP A 47 -8.82 -21.76 5.50
C ASP A 47 -9.83 -21.54 6.64
N THR A 48 -9.89 -20.31 7.16
CA THR A 48 -10.71 -19.95 8.34
C THR A 48 -12.16 -19.68 7.95
N TRP A 49 -12.40 -19.15 6.76
CA TRP A 49 -13.71 -18.73 6.31
C TRP A 49 -14.68 -19.90 6.21
N VAL A 50 -14.23 -21.08 5.75
CA VAL A 50 -15.06 -22.30 5.72
C VAL A 50 -15.57 -22.66 7.12
N LYS A 51 -14.71 -22.56 8.13
CA LYS A 51 -15.05 -22.83 9.54
C LYS A 51 -16.03 -21.77 10.06
N LEU A 52 -15.77 -20.50 9.79
CA LEU A 52 -16.67 -19.42 10.18
C LEU A 52 -18.04 -19.56 9.49
N ARG A 53 -18.06 -19.98 8.24
CA ARG A 53 -19.30 -20.09 7.46
C ARG A 53 -20.20 -21.23 7.95
N ALA A 54 -19.62 -22.31 8.45
CA ALA A 54 -20.35 -23.50 8.91
C ALA A 54 -21.38 -23.17 10.01
N ASP A 55 -21.04 -22.28 10.93
CA ASP A 55 -21.89 -21.93 12.09
C ASP A 55 -22.81 -20.71 11.84
N ARG A 56 -22.98 -20.27 10.58
CA ARG A 56 -23.65 -19.01 10.25
C ARG A 56 -24.69 -19.19 9.15
N GLU A 57 -25.71 -18.35 9.16
CA GLU A 57 -26.86 -18.48 8.25
C GLU A 57 -26.57 -17.88 6.87
N SER A 58 -25.63 -16.94 6.78
CA SER A 58 -25.31 -16.23 5.54
C SER A 58 -23.83 -15.91 5.42
N ASP A 59 -23.37 -15.74 4.17
CA ASP A 59 -22.01 -15.30 3.85
C ASP A 59 -21.70 -13.96 4.51
N LYS A 60 -22.67 -13.05 4.54
CA LYS A 60 -22.54 -11.74 5.19
C LYS A 60 -22.27 -11.83 6.70
N GLN A 61 -22.85 -12.81 7.39
CA GLN A 61 -22.54 -13.05 8.80
C GLN A 61 -21.13 -13.62 8.97
N ALA A 62 -20.67 -14.48 8.05
CA ALA A 62 -19.32 -15.05 8.07
C ALA A 62 -18.25 -13.99 7.80
N ASP A 63 -18.50 -13.10 6.84
CA ASP A 63 -17.61 -11.97 6.55
C ASP A 63 -17.51 -11.02 7.74
N LYS A 64 -18.64 -10.65 8.37
CA LYS A 64 -18.62 -9.82 9.59
C LYS A 64 -17.82 -10.47 10.72
N ALA A 65 -17.91 -11.79 10.86
CA ALA A 65 -17.16 -12.50 11.89
C ALA A 65 -15.67 -12.54 11.58
N TRP A 66 -15.31 -12.75 10.30
CA TRP A 66 -13.93 -12.62 9.85
C TRP A 66 -13.38 -11.21 10.14
N ASP A 67 -14.12 -10.17 9.77
CA ASP A 67 -13.73 -8.77 9.98
C ASP A 67 -13.51 -8.43 11.47
N ALA A 68 -14.22 -9.13 12.37
CA ALA A 68 -14.07 -8.97 13.81
C ALA A 68 -12.80 -9.64 14.39
N THR A 69 -12.16 -10.55 13.64
CA THR A 69 -10.91 -11.21 14.05
C THR A 69 -9.71 -10.26 13.96
N LEU A 70 -8.60 -10.64 14.59
CA LEU A 70 -7.35 -9.92 14.43
C LEU A 70 -6.86 -9.94 12.97
N GLU A 71 -7.01 -11.07 12.28
CA GLU A 71 -6.56 -11.22 10.90
C GLU A 71 -7.44 -10.45 9.91
N GLY A 72 -8.76 -10.38 10.13
CA GLY A 72 -9.65 -9.56 9.30
C GLY A 72 -9.41 -8.07 9.46
N ARG A 73 -9.10 -7.61 10.68
CA ARG A 73 -8.61 -6.23 10.90
C ARG A 73 -7.28 -5.98 10.20
N LEU A 74 -6.35 -6.93 10.26
CA LEU A 74 -5.07 -6.85 9.56
C LEU A 74 -5.24 -6.83 8.03
N GLU A 75 -6.14 -7.65 7.48
CA GLU A 75 -6.50 -7.64 6.05
C GLU A 75 -6.94 -6.23 5.63
N THR A 76 -7.82 -5.62 6.42
CA THR A 76 -8.35 -4.28 6.15
C THR A 76 -7.24 -3.23 6.20
N SER A 77 -6.36 -3.29 7.21
CA SER A 77 -5.23 -2.37 7.34
C SER A 77 -4.27 -2.49 6.16
N LEU A 78 -3.82 -3.72 5.87
CA LEU A 78 -2.89 -3.99 4.76
C LEU A 78 -3.44 -3.54 3.42
N ARG A 79 -4.74 -3.76 3.18
CA ARG A 79 -5.40 -3.30 1.95
C ARG A 79 -5.35 -1.78 1.79
N LEU A 80 -5.61 -1.04 2.87
CA LEU A 80 -5.56 0.43 2.85
C LEU A 80 -4.11 0.94 2.74
N GLU A 81 -3.17 0.31 3.43
CA GLU A 81 -1.75 0.65 3.36
C GLU A 81 -1.19 0.42 1.95
N LEU A 82 -1.48 -0.72 1.32
CA LEU A 82 -1.09 -1.00 -0.06
C LEU A 82 -1.63 0.04 -1.04
N LYS A 83 -2.92 0.41 -0.89
CA LYS A 83 -3.53 1.47 -1.70
C LYS A 83 -2.84 2.82 -1.49
N SER A 84 -2.49 3.16 -0.26
CA SER A 84 -1.75 4.39 0.05
C SER A 84 -0.39 4.40 -0.63
N LEU A 85 0.39 3.33 -0.49
CA LEU A 85 1.71 3.18 -1.13
C LEU A 85 1.62 3.31 -2.65
N GLU A 86 0.65 2.66 -3.29
CA GLU A 86 0.43 2.75 -4.73
C GLU A 86 0.17 4.21 -5.19
N LYS A 87 -0.61 4.96 -4.43
CA LYS A 87 -0.90 6.37 -4.73
C LYS A 87 0.32 7.26 -4.55
N LEU A 88 1.11 7.04 -3.50
CA LEU A 88 2.37 7.76 -3.29
C LEU A 88 3.36 7.49 -4.43
N MET A 89 3.57 6.22 -4.78
CA MET A 89 4.42 5.83 -5.90
C MET A 89 3.96 6.46 -7.23
N SER A 90 2.65 6.50 -7.47
CA SER A 90 2.07 7.13 -8.67
C SER A 90 2.32 8.64 -8.71
N ALA A 91 2.17 9.33 -7.57
CA ALA A 91 2.42 10.76 -7.47
C ALA A 91 3.89 11.09 -7.77
N ILE A 92 4.83 10.31 -7.22
CA ILE A 92 6.26 10.49 -7.48
C ILE A 92 6.59 10.32 -8.96
N LYS A 93 6.05 9.27 -9.60
CA LYS A 93 6.26 9.04 -11.04
C LYS A 93 5.76 10.20 -11.89
N ALA A 94 4.60 10.76 -11.54
CA ALA A 94 4.07 11.94 -12.20
C ALA A 94 4.99 13.17 -12.00
N HIS A 95 5.48 13.40 -10.78
CA HIS A 95 6.38 14.51 -10.48
C HIS A 95 7.73 14.41 -11.21
N LEU A 96 8.33 13.22 -11.23
CA LEU A 96 9.54 12.94 -12.00
C LEU A 96 9.34 13.23 -13.50
N ARG A 97 8.16 12.90 -14.05
CA ARG A 97 7.84 13.15 -15.46
C ARG A 97 7.68 14.64 -15.76
N VAL A 98 7.10 15.41 -14.85
CA VAL A 98 7.01 16.88 -14.97
C VAL A 98 8.42 17.47 -15.00
N LYS A 99 9.28 17.14 -14.02
CA LYS A 99 10.66 17.62 -13.96
C LYS A 99 11.49 17.23 -15.20
N GLU A 100 11.33 16.02 -15.72
CA GLU A 100 11.96 15.59 -16.97
C GLU A 100 11.53 16.46 -18.16
N THR A 101 10.25 16.78 -18.25
CA THR A 101 9.68 17.59 -19.33
C THR A 101 10.16 19.04 -19.24
N GLU A 102 10.16 19.62 -18.03
CA GLU A 102 10.67 20.97 -17.79
C GLU A 102 12.15 21.09 -18.17
N ALA A 103 12.98 20.12 -17.78
CA ALA A 103 14.39 20.10 -18.14
C ALA A 103 14.63 20.02 -19.65
N ARG A 104 13.78 19.27 -20.38
CA ARG A 104 13.88 19.16 -21.85
C ARG A 104 13.46 20.42 -22.58
N ASN A 105 12.48 21.16 -22.05
CA ASN A 105 11.98 22.40 -22.66
C ASN A 105 12.86 23.62 -22.38
N GLN A 106 13.92 23.47 -21.57
CA GLN A 106 14.89 24.53 -21.26
C GLN A 106 16.10 24.56 -22.21
N PHE A 107 16.19 23.63 -23.17
CA PHE A 107 17.19 23.57 -24.23
C PHE A 107 16.53 23.69 -25.61
#